data_AF-A0A9X1R3T5-F1
#
_entry.id   AF-A0A9X1R3T5-F1
#
_cell.length_a   1.000
_cell.length_b   1.000
_cell.length_c   1.000
_cell.angle_alpha   90.00
_cell.angle_beta   90.00
_cell.angle_gamma   90.00
#
_symmetry.space_group_name_H-M   'P 1'
#
loop_
_entity.id
_entity.type
_entity.pdbx_description
1 polymer ?
#
loop_
_entity_poly.entity_id
_entity_poly.type
_entity_poly.pdbx_seq_one_letter_code
_entity_poly.pdbx_strand_id
1 'polypeptide(L)'
;MKNLLLIFAFSLAILSCGTGNKAIDNSSTDTTESDTIRIANDSLEYEIMIIEPGFDSWLISQPKPGHYGQSFLESKNRLFVSEYNSRVLQPQNYSRNLYTEQINYDTAVDYGYEVNYLLYNYFVYFQQKYNQKFIGGRN
;
A
#
# COMPACT_ATOMS: atom_id res chain seq x y z
N MET A 1 19.76 -36.10 46.24
CA MET A 1 20.27 -36.06 44.86
C MET A 1 19.28 -36.77 43.94
N LYS A 2 18.32 -36.02 43.38
CA LYS A 2 17.35 -36.55 42.38
C LYS A 2 16.76 -35.45 41.49
N ASN A 3 16.89 -34.19 41.92
CA ASN A 3 16.43 -33.03 41.15
C ASN A 3 17.50 -32.42 40.22
N LEU A 4 18.70 -33.02 40.14
CA LEU A 4 19.76 -32.57 39.23
C LEU A 4 19.66 -33.20 37.82
N LEU A 5 18.91 -34.30 37.67
CA LEU A 5 18.72 -34.98 36.39
C LEU A 5 17.61 -34.37 35.52
N LEU A 6 16.79 -33.47 36.06
CA LEU A 6 15.70 -32.82 35.33
C LEU A 6 16.12 -31.54 34.60
N ILE A 7 17.30 -30.99 34.88
CA ILE A 7 17.81 -29.77 34.22
C ILE A 7 18.53 -30.12 32.90
N PHE A 8 19.03 -31.35 32.76
CA PHE A 8 19.74 -31.79 31.54
C PHE A 8 18.81 -32.19 30.38
N ALA A 9 17.50 -32.31 30.64
CA ALA A 9 16.51 -32.68 29.62
C ALA A 9 15.95 -31.47 28.83
N PHE A 10 16.24 -30.23 29.25
CA PHE A 10 15.71 -29.02 28.60
C PHE A 10 16.72 -28.31 27.68
N SER A 11 17.97 -28.76 27.62
CA SER A 11 19.04 -28.13 26.83
C SER A 11 19.21 -28.70 25.42
N LEU A 12 18.27 -29.51 24.93
CA LEU A 12 18.38 -30.17 23.61
C LEU A 12 17.32 -29.71 22.58
N ALA A 13 16.74 -28.53 22.75
CA ALA A 13 15.69 -27.99 21.88
C ALA A 13 16.09 -26.73 21.09
N ILE A 14 17.39 -26.51 20.83
CA ILE A 14 17.86 -25.38 20.01
C ILE A 14 18.96 -25.80 19.03
N LEU A 15 18.64 -26.73 18.13
CA LEU A 15 19.42 -26.95 16.90
C LEU A 15 18.46 -27.22 15.74
N SER A 16 17.72 -26.18 15.34
CA SER A 16 17.16 -26.09 13.98
C SER A 16 17.63 -24.77 13.39
N CYS A 17 18.85 -24.80 12.85
CA CYS A 17 19.42 -23.74 12.04
C CYS A 17 19.29 -24.18 10.58
N GLY A 18 18.13 -23.91 9.97
CA GLY A 18 17.90 -24.11 8.55
C GLY A 18 18.13 -22.80 7.80
N THR A 19 19.39 -22.50 7.45
CA THR A 19 19.69 -21.45 6.47
C THR A 19 19.28 -21.95 5.09
N GLY A 20 18.13 -21.51 4.61
CA GLY A 20 17.72 -21.68 3.22
C GLY A 20 18.45 -20.67 2.34
N ASN A 21 19.63 -21.03 1.81
CA ASN A 21 20.24 -20.29 0.70
C ASN A 21 19.36 -20.48 -0.53
N LYS A 22 18.55 -19.48 -0.88
CA LYS A 22 18.04 -19.32 -2.24
C LYS A 22 18.93 -18.33 -2.96
N ALA A 23 19.53 -18.82 -4.05
CA ALA A 23 20.38 -18.09 -4.95
C ALA A 23 19.70 -16.78 -5.39
N ILE A 24 20.43 -15.68 -5.27
CA ILE A 24 20.14 -14.43 -5.94
C ILE A 24 20.48 -14.67 -7.40
N ASP A 25 19.45 -14.86 -8.22
CA ASP A 25 19.60 -14.85 -9.67
C ASP A 25 19.62 -13.37 -10.10
N ASN A 26 20.83 -12.84 -10.29
CA ASN A 26 21.03 -11.55 -10.93
C ASN A 26 20.81 -11.75 -12.43
N SER A 27 19.57 -11.55 -12.88
CA SER A 27 19.30 -11.29 -14.29
C SER A 27 18.56 -9.97 -14.43
N SER A 28 19.39 -8.97 -14.76
CA SER A 28 19.13 -8.00 -15.82
C SER A 28 18.12 -6.89 -15.57
N THR A 29 18.73 -5.71 -15.36
CA THR A 29 18.30 -4.38 -15.83
C THR A 29 17.08 -3.73 -15.17
N ASP A 30 17.41 -2.93 -14.15
CA ASP A 30 16.92 -1.56 -13.99
C ASP A 30 16.43 -0.93 -15.30
N THR A 31 15.11 -0.93 -15.46
CA THR A 31 14.37 0.28 -15.79
C THR A 31 13.16 0.28 -14.89
N THR A 32 13.23 1.06 -13.80
CA THR A 32 12.04 1.53 -13.09
C THR A 32 11.27 2.47 -14.01
N GLU A 33 10.68 1.92 -15.08
CA GLU A 33 9.60 2.61 -15.77
C GLU A 33 8.49 2.77 -14.73
N SER A 34 8.25 4.01 -14.32
CA SER A 34 7.14 4.29 -13.42
C SER A 34 5.86 4.03 -14.21
N ASP A 35 5.27 2.86 -14.00
CA ASP A 35 3.95 2.53 -14.54
C ASP A 35 2.99 3.67 -14.16
N THR A 36 2.55 4.42 -15.16
CA THR A 36 1.61 5.52 -14.99
C THR A 36 0.26 5.04 -15.50
N ILE A 37 -0.65 4.73 -14.58
CA ILE A 37 -2.03 4.48 -14.97
C ILE A 37 -2.68 5.81 -15.31
N ARG A 38 -3.03 5.96 -16.58
CA ARG A 38 -3.95 6.99 -17.05
C ARG A 38 -5.29 6.35 -17.34
N ILE A 39 -6.30 6.68 -16.55
CA ILE A 39 -7.66 6.21 -16.78
C ILE A 39 -8.56 7.43 -16.99
N ALA A 40 -9.01 7.57 -18.24
CA ALA A 40 -10.03 8.50 -18.67
C ALA A 40 -11.28 7.69 -19.00
N ASN A 41 -12.37 8.00 -18.33
CA ASN A 41 -13.71 7.60 -18.76
C ASN A 41 -14.16 8.62 -19.80
N ASP A 42 -14.77 8.16 -20.89
CA ASP A 42 -15.14 9.00 -22.05
C ASP A 42 -16.14 10.14 -21.73
N SER A 43 -16.64 10.23 -20.49
CA SER A 43 -17.49 11.34 -20.00
C SER A 43 -16.98 12.09 -18.77
N LEU A 44 -15.79 11.78 -18.25
CA LEU A 44 -15.28 12.42 -17.03
C LEU A 44 -14.47 13.69 -17.33
N GLU A 45 -14.78 14.75 -16.58
CA GLU A 45 -13.99 16.00 -16.55
C GLU A 45 -12.71 15.90 -15.71
N TYR A 46 -12.47 14.76 -15.03
CA TYR A 46 -11.42 14.59 -14.04
C TYR A 46 -10.59 13.33 -14.29
N GLU A 47 -9.28 13.47 -14.19
CA GLU A 47 -8.29 12.39 -14.36
C GLU A 47 -7.47 12.25 -13.06
N ILE A 48 -7.14 11.00 -12.70
CA ILE A 48 -6.13 10.72 -11.68
C ILE A 48 -4.91 10.10 -12.34
N MET A 49 -3.73 10.62 -12.00
CA MET A 49 -2.44 10.08 -12.42
C MET A 49 -1.74 9.48 -11.20
N ILE A 50 -1.58 8.15 -11.19
CA ILE A 50 -0.86 7.43 -10.14
C ILE A 50 0.49 7.02 -10.71
N ILE A 51 1.57 7.51 -10.11
CA ILE A 51 2.95 7.19 -10.48
C ILE A 51 3.56 6.44 -9.31
N GLU A 52 3.47 5.12 -9.35
CA GLU A 52 3.87 4.29 -8.21
C GLU A 52 4.37 2.91 -8.69
N PRO A 53 5.68 2.62 -8.61
CA PRO A 53 6.24 1.39 -9.17
C PRO A 53 5.61 0.13 -8.60
N GLY A 54 5.04 -0.73 -9.46
CA GLY A 54 4.43 -1.99 -9.07
C GLY A 54 2.99 -1.87 -8.55
N PHE A 55 2.38 -0.69 -8.60
CA PHE A 55 0.96 -0.51 -8.31
C PHE A 55 0.10 -1.33 -9.28
N ASP A 56 0.37 -1.25 -10.58
CA ASP A 56 -0.39 -1.93 -11.64
C ASP A 56 -0.41 -3.44 -11.45
N SER A 57 0.78 -4.01 -11.23
CA SER A 57 0.93 -5.45 -10.97
C SER A 57 0.17 -5.87 -9.71
N TRP A 58 0.20 -5.05 -8.66
CA TRP A 58 -0.54 -5.32 -7.43
C TRP A 58 -2.05 -5.18 -7.62
N LEU A 59 -2.51 -4.19 -8.41
CA LEU A 59 -3.91 -3.90 -8.65
C LEU A 59 -4.64 -5.07 -9.31
N ILE A 60 -3.97 -5.83 -10.18
CA ILE A 60 -4.50 -7.05 -10.81
C ILE A 60 -4.92 -8.10 -9.77
N SER A 61 -4.26 -8.13 -8.61
CA SER A 61 -4.58 -9.07 -7.52
C SER A 61 -5.75 -8.60 -6.63
N GLN A 62 -6.26 -7.38 -6.82
CA GLN A 62 -7.32 -6.81 -6.01
C GLN A 62 -8.72 -7.22 -6.51
N PRO A 63 -9.76 -7.10 -5.66
CA PRO A 63 -11.13 -7.35 -6.08
C PRO A 63 -11.51 -6.46 -7.26
N LYS A 64 -12.11 -7.05 -8.30
CA LYS A 64 -12.50 -6.34 -9.53
C LYS A 64 -13.39 -5.11 -9.25
N PRO A 65 -13.37 -4.09 -10.12
CA PRO A 65 -14.34 -3.00 -10.10
C PRO A 65 -15.78 -3.52 -9.97
N GLY A 66 -16.58 -2.87 -9.13
CA GLY A 66 -17.93 -3.30 -8.74
C GLY A 66 -17.99 -4.08 -7.42
N HIS A 67 -16.85 -4.56 -6.88
CA HIS A 67 -16.83 -5.23 -5.58
C HIS A 67 -17.16 -4.30 -4.41
N TYR A 68 -16.62 -3.07 -4.45
CA TYR A 68 -16.91 -2.03 -3.46
C TYR A 68 -18.02 -1.12 -3.96
N GLY A 69 -18.91 -0.66 -3.08
CA GLY A 69 -19.88 0.38 -3.41
C GLY A 69 -19.22 1.76 -3.52
N GLN A 70 -19.73 2.63 -4.39
CA GLN A 70 -19.18 3.97 -4.61
C GLN A 70 -19.10 4.79 -3.31
N SER A 71 -20.19 4.82 -2.53
CA SER A 71 -20.24 5.54 -1.25
C SER A 71 -19.21 5.05 -0.22
N PHE A 72 -18.86 3.76 -0.26
CA PHE A 72 -17.78 3.20 0.55
C PHE A 72 -16.42 3.75 0.09
N LEU A 73 -16.16 3.74 -1.21
CA LEU A 73 -14.91 4.23 -1.79
C LEU A 73 -14.71 5.71 -1.48
N GLU A 74 -15.71 6.55 -1.75
CA GLU A 74 -15.68 7.99 -1.47
C GLU A 74 -15.45 8.28 0.02
N SER A 75 -16.12 7.52 0.90
CA SER A 75 -15.95 7.67 2.35
C SER A 75 -14.53 7.32 2.80
N LYS A 76 -13.92 6.29 2.21
CA LYS A 76 -12.54 5.91 2.50
C LYS A 76 -11.54 6.90 1.92
N ASN A 77 -11.72 7.31 0.68
CA ASN A 77 -10.87 8.28 0.00
C ASN A 77 -10.82 9.60 0.75
N ARG A 78 -11.96 10.10 1.23
CA ARG A 78 -11.98 11.31 2.07
C ARG A 78 -11.09 11.21 3.30
N LEU A 79 -11.10 10.06 3.99
CA LEU A 79 -10.27 9.85 5.18
C LEU A 79 -8.79 9.71 4.81
N PHE A 80 -8.48 8.93 3.77
CA PHE A 80 -7.10 8.68 3.35
C PHE A 80 -6.43 9.91 2.75
N VAL A 81 -7.15 10.69 1.94
CA VAL A 81 -6.64 11.96 1.39
C VAL A 81 -6.36 12.96 2.52
N SER A 82 -7.27 13.10 3.48
CA SER A 82 -7.08 13.99 4.63
C SER A 82 -5.83 13.63 5.43
N GLU A 83 -5.65 12.34 5.73
CA GLU A 83 -4.47 11.83 6.44
C GLU A 83 -3.20 12.03 5.62
N TYR A 84 -3.22 11.69 4.33
CA TYR A 84 -2.07 11.84 3.43
C TYR A 84 -1.63 13.32 3.34
N ASN A 85 -2.57 14.23 3.08
CA ASN A 85 -2.31 15.67 2.97
C ASN A 85 -1.77 16.26 4.28
N SER A 86 -2.30 15.80 5.43
CA SER A 86 -1.77 16.19 6.75
C SER A 86 -0.29 15.82 6.90
N ARG A 87 0.11 14.63 6.40
CA ARG A 87 1.50 14.16 6.45
C ARG A 87 2.41 14.89 5.46
N VAL A 88 1.91 15.27 4.28
CA VAL A 88 2.64 16.14 3.33
C VAL A 88 3.02 17.48 3.99
N LEU A 89 2.12 18.05 4.81
CA LEU A 89 2.35 19.30 5.52
C LEU A 89 3.31 19.19 6.72
N GLN A 90 3.73 17.98 7.08
CA GLN A 90 4.59 17.71 8.23
C GLN A 90 5.92 17.04 7.83
N PRO A 91 6.75 17.68 6.99
CA PRO A 91 7.99 17.10 6.47
C PRO A 91 9.07 16.85 7.54
N GLN A 92 8.87 17.36 8.76
CA GLN A 92 9.75 17.08 9.90
C GLN A 92 9.46 15.70 10.52
N ASN A 93 8.23 15.20 10.37
CA ASN A 93 7.78 13.92 10.93
C ASN A 93 7.67 12.83 9.84
N TYR A 94 7.43 13.23 8.59
CA TYR A 94 7.20 12.32 7.47
C TYR A 94 8.15 12.62 6.30
N SER A 95 8.68 11.57 5.69
CA SER A 95 9.62 11.70 4.58
C SER A 95 8.92 12.27 3.33
N ARG A 96 9.51 13.32 2.75
CA ARG A 96 9.05 13.90 1.48
C ARG A 96 9.14 12.94 0.30
N ASN A 97 9.94 11.88 0.40
CA ASN A 97 10.02 10.85 -0.63
C ASN A 97 8.76 9.97 -0.67
N LEU A 98 7.98 9.94 0.42
CA LEU A 98 6.72 9.20 0.51
C LEU A 98 5.50 10.13 0.38
N TYR A 99 5.61 11.34 0.94
CA TYR A 99 4.56 12.35 0.98
C TYR A 99 5.01 13.57 0.19
N THR A 100 4.84 13.50 -1.13
CA THR A 100 5.42 14.48 -2.06
C THR A 100 4.53 15.72 -2.19
N GLU A 101 3.27 15.52 -2.60
CA GLU A 101 2.35 16.61 -2.96
C GLU A 101 0.95 16.33 -2.42
N GLN A 102 0.20 17.39 -2.09
CA GLN A 102 -1.18 17.21 -1.63
C GLN A 102 -2.11 16.77 -2.76
N ILE A 103 -3.07 15.92 -2.42
CA ILE A 103 -4.13 15.46 -3.33
C ILE A 103 -5.33 16.38 -3.14
N ASN A 104 -5.73 17.09 -4.19
CA ASN A 104 -6.94 17.92 -4.17
C ASN A 104 -8.18 17.04 -4.43
N TYR A 105 -8.84 16.60 -3.38
CA TYR A 105 -10.06 15.78 -3.45
C TYR A 105 -11.24 16.55 -2.85
N ASP A 106 -12.05 17.16 -3.72
CA ASP A 106 -13.30 17.83 -3.34
C ASP A 106 -14.44 16.82 -3.20
N THR A 107 -15.01 16.72 -1.99
CA THR A 107 -16.12 15.80 -1.69
C THR A 107 -17.46 16.19 -2.32
N ALA A 108 -17.59 17.39 -2.86
CA ALA A 108 -18.78 17.84 -3.58
C ALA A 108 -18.77 17.45 -5.07
N VAL A 109 -17.63 16.97 -5.58
CA VAL A 109 -17.44 16.55 -6.97
C VAL A 109 -17.64 15.04 -7.09
N ASP A 110 -18.45 14.62 -8.08
CA ASP A 110 -18.57 13.22 -8.46
C ASP A 110 -17.48 12.87 -9.49
N TYR A 111 -16.37 12.30 -9.01
CA TYR A 111 -15.28 11.81 -9.86
C TYR A 111 -15.63 10.51 -10.59
N GLY A 112 -16.80 9.92 -10.32
CA GLY A 112 -17.17 8.61 -10.83
C GLY A 112 -16.53 7.46 -10.07
N TYR A 113 -17.04 6.26 -10.36
CA TYR A 113 -16.66 5.04 -9.67
C TYR A 113 -15.18 4.68 -9.85
N GLU A 114 -14.69 4.80 -11.08
CA GLU A 114 -13.37 4.27 -11.46
C GLU A 114 -12.24 5.07 -10.81
N VAL A 115 -12.31 6.40 -10.83
CA VAL A 115 -11.38 7.29 -10.12
C VAL A 115 -11.36 6.96 -8.63
N ASN A 116 -12.54 6.82 -8.03
CA ASN A 116 -12.67 6.47 -6.62
C ASN A 116 -12.09 5.10 -6.28
N TYR A 117 -12.28 4.11 -7.16
CA TYR A 117 -11.75 2.76 -7.00
C TYR A 117 -10.22 2.75 -7.08
N LEU A 118 -9.63 3.46 -8.04
CA LEU A 118 -8.18 3.54 -8.21
C LEU A 118 -7.52 4.28 -7.05
N LEU A 119 -8.07 5.42 -6.65
CA LEU A 119 -7.56 6.21 -5.52
C LEU A 119 -7.58 5.40 -4.22
N TYR A 120 -8.67 4.66 -3.98
CA TYR A 120 -8.78 3.79 -2.82
C TYR A 120 -7.69 2.71 -2.83
N ASN A 121 -7.55 2.01 -3.95
CA ASN A 121 -6.58 0.94 -4.10
C ASN A 121 -5.14 1.46 -4.01
N TYR A 122 -4.85 2.66 -4.54
CA TYR A 122 -3.56 3.33 -4.35
C TYR A 122 -3.24 3.50 -2.87
N PHE A 123 -4.17 4.00 -2.06
CA PHE A 123 -3.90 4.16 -0.63
C PHE A 123 -3.74 2.84 0.11
N VAL A 124 -4.47 1.79 -0.28
CA VAL A 124 -4.26 0.45 0.29
C VAL A 124 -2.87 -0.06 -0.06
N TYR A 125 -2.47 0.04 -1.33
CA TYR A 125 -1.14 -0.32 -1.79
C TYR A 125 -0.05 0.47 -1.06
N PHE A 126 -0.19 1.79 -0.98
CA PHE A 126 0.76 2.69 -0.32
C PHE A 126 0.97 2.30 1.14
N GLN A 127 -0.12 2.01 1.86
CA GLN A 127 -0.06 1.53 3.24
C GLN A 127 0.68 0.20 3.36
N GLN A 128 0.42 -0.76 2.46
CA GLN A 128 1.09 -2.07 2.46
C GLN A 128 2.58 -1.95 2.10
N LYS A 129 2.90 -1.27 1.00
CA LYS A 129 4.26 -1.12 0.48
C LYS A 129 5.17 -0.39 1.45
N TYR A 130 4.68 0.70 2.04
CA TYR A 130 5.48 1.57 2.90
C TYR A 130 5.20 1.37 4.40
N ASN A 131 4.44 0.34 4.76
CA ASN A 131 4.04 0.02 6.13
C ASN A 131 3.44 1.24 6.87
N GLN A 132 2.62 2.02 6.16
CA GLN A 132 1.94 3.19 6.70
C GLN A 132 0.57 2.77 7.25
N LYS A 133 0.13 3.42 8.32
CA LYS A 133 -1.19 3.17 8.93
C LYS A 133 -2.03 4.41 8.84
N PHE A 134 -3.08 4.40 8.03
CA PHE A 134 -4.06 5.48 7.98
C PHE A 134 -5.29 5.14 8.82
N ILE A 135 -5.94 6.17 9.35
CA ILE A 135 -7.19 6.01 10.07
C ILE A 135 -8.24 5.41 9.13
N GLY A 136 -8.87 4.33 9.56
CA GLY A 136 -9.85 3.61 8.73
C GLY A 136 -9.25 2.67 7.69
N GLY A 137 -7.92 2.46 7.66
CA GLY A 137 -7.29 1.39 6.90
C GLY A 137 -7.64 0.01 7.47
N ARG A 138 -7.64 -1.03 6.62
CA ARG A 138 -7.66 -2.41 7.09
C ARG A 138 -6.20 -2.84 7.23
N ASN A 139 -5.78 -3.14 8.45
CA ASN A 139 -4.48 -3.74 8.74
C ASN A 139 -4.49 -5.22 8.35
#